data_AF-A0A968GIM8-F1
#
_entry.id   AF-A0A968GIM8-F1
#
_cell.length_a   1.000
_cell.length_b   1.000
_cell.length_c   1.000
_cell.angle_alpha   90.00
_cell.angle_beta   90.00
_cell.angle_gamma   90.00
#
_symmetry.space_group_name_H-M   'P 1'
#
loop_
_entity.id
_entity.type
_entity.pdbx_description
1 polymer ?
#
loop_
_entity_poly.entity_id
_entity_poly.type
_entity_poly.pdbx_seq_one_letter_code
_entity_poly.pdbx_strand_id
1 'polypeptide(L)' 'MKWLSKLVDNASDYFAHRKGLLPLIGIVLIIVNFVLPFLIPAGFLTLSNLFLHLGVIIAIFGMMLAWAL' A
#
# COMPACT_ATOMS: atom_id res chain seq x y z
N MET A 1 -0.90 -3.37 24.93
CA MET A 1 -0.41 -4.41 24.00
C MET A 1 -1.52 -5.22 23.31
N LYS A 2 -2.75 -5.35 23.85
CA LYS A 2 -3.86 -6.09 23.19
C LYS A 2 -4.44 -5.46 21.92
N TRP A 3 -4.30 -4.15 21.74
CA TRP A 3 -4.88 -3.44 20.60
C TRP A 3 -4.15 -3.71 19.28
N LEU A 4 -2.81 -3.80 19.33
CA LEU A 4 -1.99 -4.20 18.18
C LEU A 4 -2.33 -5.61 17.71
N SER A 5 -2.44 -6.57 18.63
CA SER A 5 -2.84 -7.95 18.28
C SER A 5 -4.23 -7.99 17.63
N LYS A 6 -5.21 -7.23 18.15
CA LYS A 6 -6.54 -7.16 17.56
C LYS A 6 -6.58 -6.51 16.17
N LEU A 7 -5.76 -5.48 15.95
CA LEU A 7 -5.61 -4.87 14.63
C LEU A 7 -4.95 -5.83 13.64
N VAL A 8 -3.93 -6.56 14.07
CA VAL A 8 -3.22 -7.54 13.25
C VAL A 8 -4.09 -8.76 12.96
N ASP A 9 -4.89 -9.22 13.92
CA ASP A 9 -5.84 -10.33 13.73
C ASP A 9 -6.95 -9.92 12.75
N ASN A 10 -7.52 -8.73 12.92
CA ASN A 10 -8.60 -8.26 12.05
C ASN A 10 -8.07 -7.92 10.65
N ALA A 11 -6.84 -7.40 10.54
CA ALA A 11 -6.16 -7.24 9.28
C ALA A 11 -5.85 -8.60 8.64
N SER A 12 -5.39 -9.59 9.41
CA SER A 12 -5.12 -10.96 8.94
C SER A 12 -6.37 -11.65 8.43
N ASP A 13 -7.51 -11.56 9.13
CA ASP A 13 -8.79 -12.10 8.65
C ASP A 13 -9.26 -11.40 7.36
N TYR A 14 -9.05 -10.08 7.27
CA TYR A 14 -9.39 -9.30 6.09
C TYR A 14 -8.48 -9.60 4.89
N PHE A 15 -7.19 -9.86 5.13
CA PHE A 15 -6.21 -10.28 4.12
C PHE A 15 -6.39 -11.75 3.71
N ALA A 16 -6.75 -12.63 4.65
CA ALA A 16 -6.97 -14.06 4.39
C ALA A 16 -8.13 -14.29 3.41
N HIS A 17 -9.20 -13.49 3.51
CA HIS A 17 -10.34 -13.60 2.61
C HIS A 17 -10.15 -12.88 1.26
N ARG A 18 -9.29 -11.85 1.20
CA ARG A 18 -9.00 -11.10 -0.02
C ARG A 18 -7.49 -10.92 -0.20
N LYS A 19 -6.82 -12.02 -0.55
CA LYS A 19 -5.36 -12.14 -0.72
C LYS A 19 -4.70 -10.98 -1.51
N GLY A 20 -5.43 -10.31 -2.40
CA GLY A 20 -4.94 -9.17 -3.20
C GLY A 20 -5.04 -7.77 -2.57
N LEU A 21 -5.47 -7.61 -1.33
CA LEU A 21 -5.80 -6.28 -0.78
C LEU A 21 -4.56 -5.41 -0.48
N LEU A 22 -3.47 -6.02 -0.01
CA LEU A 22 -2.20 -5.33 0.21
C LEU A 22 -1.55 -4.88 -1.12
N PRO A 23 -1.49 -5.72 -2.18
CA PRO A 23 -1.18 -5.26 -3.54
C PRO A 23 -2.04 -4.10 -4.01
N LEU A 24 -3.34 -4.16 -3.72
CA LEU A 24 -4.31 -3.15 -4.15
C LEU A 24 -4.04 -1.79 -3.49
N ILE A 25 -3.65 -1.76 -2.22
CA ILE A 25 -3.21 -0.53 -1.53
C ILE A 25 -1.96 0.05 -2.21
N GLY A 26 -0.99 -0.80 -2.56
CA GLY A 26 0.21 -0.38 -3.29
C GLY A 26 -0.12 0.24 -4.66
N ILE A 27 -1.04 -0.39 -5.41
CA ILE A 27 -1.53 0.12 -6.69
C ILE A 27 -2.24 1.46 -6.52
N VAL A 28 -3.08 1.62 -5.49
CA VAL A 28 -3.74 2.89 -5.19
C VAL A 28 -2.70 3.97 -4.87
N LEU A 29 -1.65 3.67 -4.11
CA LEU A 29 -0.56 4.62 -3.83
C LEU A 29 0.15 5.07 -5.12
N ILE A 30 0.41 4.13 -6.04
CA ILE A 30 1.02 4.43 -7.34
C ILE A 30 0.11 5.35 -8.16
N ILE A 31 -1.20 5.04 -8.24
CA ILE A 31 -2.18 5.88 -8.94
C ILE A 31 -2.24 7.28 -8.31
N VAL A 32 -2.26 7.38 -6.99
CA VAL A 32 -2.21 8.67 -6.28
C VAL A 32 -0.93 9.41 -6.63
N ASN A 33 0.23 8.76 -6.70
CA ASN A 33 1.48 9.39 -7.16
C ASN A 33 1.38 9.94 -8.58
N PHE A 34 0.63 9.31 -9.48
CA PHE A 34 0.42 9.83 -10.83
C PHE A 34 -0.55 11.01 -10.90
N VAL A 35 -1.53 11.07 -9.97
CA VAL A 35 -2.50 12.17 -9.89
C VAL A 35 -1.93 13.37 -9.11
N LEU A 36 -1.07 13.14 -8.12
CA LEU A 36 -0.50 14.17 -7.25
C LEU A 36 0.21 15.32 -8.01
N PRO A 37 0.98 15.08 -9.10
CA PRO A 37 1.61 16.12 -9.91
C PRO A 37 0.61 17.06 -10.58
N PHE A 38 -0.62 16.61 -10.86
CA PHE A 38 -1.66 17.48 -11.43
C PHE A 38 -2.21 18.48 -10.41
N LEU A 39 -2.22 18.13 -9.12
CA LEU A 39 -2.67 19.04 -8.06
C LEU A 39 -1.53 19.89 -7.49
N ILE A 40 -0.33 19.31 -7.33
CA ILE A 40 0.82 19.95 -6.70
C ILE A 40 2.10 19.66 -7.51
N PRO A 41 2.32 20.37 -8.64
CA PRO A 41 3.40 20.08 -9.58
C PRO A 41 4.82 20.32 -9.04
N ALA A 42 4.99 21.12 -7.99
CA ALA A 42 6.30 21.47 -7.40
C ALA A 42 6.45 21.05 -5.93
N GLY A 43 5.67 20.07 -5.48
CA GLY A 43 5.78 19.53 -4.13
C GLY A 43 7.01 18.63 -3.98
N PHE A 44 7.65 18.66 -2.81
CA PHE A 44 8.72 17.70 -2.49
C PHE A 44 8.29 16.25 -2.71
N LEU A 45 7.02 15.94 -2.43
CA LEU A 45 6.42 14.61 -2.62
C LEU A 45 6.30 14.21 -4.10
N THR A 46 6.05 15.15 -5.01
CA THR A 46 5.92 14.90 -6.45
C THR A 46 7.27 14.86 -7.15
N LEU A 47 8.24 15.65 -6.70
CA LEU A 47 9.62 15.62 -7.21
C LEU A 47 10.35 14.32 -6.86
N SER A 48 10.15 13.82 -5.65
CA SER A 48 10.83 12.62 -5.15
C SER A 48 10.14 11.31 -5.53
N ASN A 49 8.92 11.35 -6.07
CA ASN A 49 8.09 10.16 -6.35
C ASN A 49 8.00 9.21 -5.14
N LEU A 50 7.94 9.76 -3.93
CA LEU A 50 7.96 8.97 -2.69
C LEU A 50 6.78 8.00 -2.62
N PHE A 51 5.59 8.42 -3.07
CA PHE A 51 4.41 7.56 -3.12
C PHE A 51 4.56 6.43 -4.13
N LEU A 52 5.28 6.65 -5.24
CA LEU A 52 5.60 5.59 -6.20
C LEU A 52 6.48 4.52 -5.56
N HIS A 53 7.56 4.92 -4.90
CA HIS A 53 8.49 3.99 -4.27
C HIS A 53 7.82 3.21 -3.14
N LEU A 54 7.08 3.91 -2.27
CA LEU A 54 6.35 3.28 -1.17
C LEU A 54 5.25 2.34 -1.70
N GLY A 55 4.51 2.77 -2.72
CA GLY A 55 3.46 1.99 -3.35
C GLY A 55 3.99 0.71 -4.01
N VAL A 56 5.12 0.78 -4.71
CA VAL A 56 5.77 -0.39 -5.32
C VAL A 56 6.26 -1.37 -4.25
N ILE A 57 6.91 -0.88 -3.18
CA ILE A 57 7.37 -1.74 -2.08
C ILE A 57 6.18 -2.46 -1.44
N ILE A 58 5.11 -1.72 -1.11
CA ILE A 58 3.89 -2.29 -0.52
C ILE A 58 3.23 -3.28 -1.48
N ALA A 59 3.21 -2.99 -2.78
CA ALA A 59 2.63 -3.88 -3.79
C ALA A 59 3.41 -5.20 -3.90
N ILE A 60 4.74 -5.13 -3.91
CA ILE A 60 5.61 -6.31 -3.96
C ILE A 60 5.44 -7.14 -2.67
N PHE A 61 5.53 -6.51 -1.50
CA PHE A 61 5.30 -7.19 -0.22
C PHE A 61 3.91 -7.81 -0.16
N GLY A 62 2.91 -7.11 -0.67
CA GLY A 62 1.55 -7.61 -0.76
C GLY A 62 1.41 -8.82 -1.66
N MET A 63 2.08 -8.83 -2.82
CA MET A 63 2.06 -9.99 -3.71
C MET A 63 2.76 -11.18 -3.08
N MET A 64 3.90 -10.94 -2.41
CA MET A 64 4.61 -11.99 -1.68
C MET A 64 3.76 -12.59 -0.55
N LEU A 65 3.07 -11.75 0.22
CA LEU A 65 2.14 -12.20 1.29
C LEU A 65 0.94 -12.95 0.71
N ALA A 66 0.38 -12.49 -0.41
CA ALA A 66 -0.73 -13.15 -1.09
C ALA A 66 -0.38 -14.57 -1.58
N TRP A 67 0.89 -14.79 -1.92
CA TRP A 67 1.40 -16.08 -2.39
C TRP A 67 1.84 -17.01 -1.26
N ALA A 68 2.26 -16.46 -0.12
CA ALA A 68 2.70 -17.22 1.05
C ALA A 68 1.55 -17.79 1.89
N LEU A 69 0.31 -17.34 1.65
CA LEU A 69 -0.93 -17.68 2.37
C LEU A 69 -1.87 -18.49 1.49
#